data_AF-A0A7Y4VZ31-F1
#
_entry.id   AF-A0A7Y4VZ31-F1
#
_cell.length_a   1.000
_cell.length_b   1.000
_cell.length_c   1.000
_cell.angle_alpha   90.00
_cell.angle_beta   90.00
_cell.angle_gamma   90.00
#
_symmetry.space_group_name_H-M   'P 1'
#
loop_
_entity.id
_entity.type
_entity.pdbx_description
1 polymer ?
#
loop_
_entity_poly.entity_id
_entity_poly.type
_entity_poly.pdbx_seq_one_letter_code
_entity_poly.pdbx_strand_id
1 'polypeptide(L)'
;MTYAIGVTFLTLSLLAQAPAFTFAGVGLRSDFKAVAARYPHSVPQDQYISLARQDIHDHISAIGVSGSGETRRVRISFEITPDGGRPAYPSCAEIEAKLVKAYGPPHEIHRFSEEASPRADRIWRSTTEQLILICFQAPQGGRLFAEAVQITPR
;
A
#
# COMPACT_ATOMS: atom_id res chain seq x y z
N MET A 1 47.74 -19.26 40.92
CA MET A 1 46.57 -19.89 40.27
C MET A 1 45.53 -18.82 40.10
N THR A 2 45.36 -18.29 38.89
CA THR A 2 44.49 -17.15 38.59
C THR A 2 43.45 -17.62 37.59
N TYR A 3 42.19 -17.71 37.99
CA TYR A 3 41.09 -18.13 37.14
C TYR A 3 40.55 -16.93 36.34
N ALA A 4 40.61 -17.00 35.01
CA ALA A 4 39.95 -16.04 34.14
C ALA A 4 38.48 -16.45 33.96
N ILE A 5 37.56 -15.60 34.43
CA ILE A 5 36.12 -15.76 34.25
C ILE A 5 35.79 -15.26 32.84
N GLY A 6 35.54 -16.19 31.92
CA GLY A 6 35.04 -15.89 30.59
C GLY A 6 33.54 -15.55 30.65
N VAL A 7 33.20 -14.29 30.42
CA VAL A 7 31.81 -13.85 30.24
C VAL A 7 31.43 -14.07 28.78
N THR A 8 30.69 -15.13 28.51
CA THR A 8 30.12 -15.40 27.18
C THR A 8 28.93 -14.48 26.96
N PHE A 9 29.10 -13.44 26.14
CA PHE A 9 27.98 -12.64 25.65
C PHE A 9 27.16 -13.46 24.65
N LEU A 10 25.99 -13.94 25.08
CA LEU A 10 24.96 -14.44 24.18
C LEU A 10 24.36 -13.25 23.42
N THR A 11 24.76 -13.04 22.17
CA THR A 11 24.06 -12.17 21.25
C THR A 11 22.75 -12.86 20.83
N LEU A 12 21.64 -12.51 21.48
CA LEU A 12 20.31 -12.80 20.96
C LEU A 12 20.10 -11.97 19.70
N SER A 13 20.29 -12.61 18.54
CA SER A 13 19.80 -12.09 17.28
C SER A 13 18.27 -12.09 17.33
N LEU A 14 17.66 -10.97 17.71
CA LEU A 14 16.25 -10.74 17.38
C LEU A 14 16.14 -10.84 15.86
N LEU A 15 15.53 -11.92 15.36
CA LEU A 15 15.02 -11.94 14.00
C LEU A 15 13.99 -10.83 13.93
N ALA A 16 14.41 -9.65 13.47
CA ALA A 16 13.50 -8.58 13.12
C ALA A 16 12.60 -9.12 12.01
N GLN A 17 11.40 -9.58 12.38
CA GLN A 17 10.36 -9.87 11.41
C GLN A 17 10.19 -8.59 10.59
N ALA A 18 10.44 -8.70 9.28
CA ALA A 18 10.17 -7.59 8.38
C ALA A 18 8.73 -7.12 8.64
N PRO A 19 8.51 -5.83 8.89
CA PRO A 19 7.18 -5.34 9.22
C PRO A 19 6.22 -5.70 8.09
N ALA A 20 5.07 -6.28 8.45
CA ALA A 20 4.01 -6.55 7.49
C ALA A 20 3.58 -5.22 6.85
N PHE A 21 3.36 -5.22 5.54
CA PHE A 21 2.97 -4.02 4.84
C PHE A 21 1.53 -3.67 5.18
N THR A 22 1.34 -2.40 5.49
CA THR A 22 0.04 -1.77 5.67
C THR A 22 0.01 -0.39 5.02
N PHE A 23 -1.17 0.06 4.63
CA PHE A 23 -1.41 1.45 4.25
C PHE A 23 -2.77 1.87 4.80
N ALA A 24 -2.84 3.04 5.44
CA ALA A 24 -4.01 3.48 6.22
C ALA A 24 -4.52 2.41 7.23
N GLY A 25 -3.60 1.66 7.83
CA GLY A 25 -3.90 0.58 8.76
C GLY A 25 -4.55 -0.66 8.13
N VAL A 26 -4.53 -0.79 6.80
CA VAL A 26 -5.04 -1.97 6.06
C VAL A 26 -3.87 -2.75 5.47
N GLY A 27 -3.82 -4.05 5.74
CA GLY A 27 -2.82 -4.99 5.22
C GLY A 27 -3.43 -6.37 4.98
N LEU A 28 -2.62 -7.35 4.57
CA LEU A 28 -3.13 -8.68 4.16
C LEU A 28 -3.92 -9.40 5.27
N ARG A 29 -3.57 -9.13 6.53
CA ARG A 29 -4.22 -9.68 7.73
C ARG A 29 -5.51 -8.97 8.14
N SER A 30 -5.85 -7.85 7.51
CA SER A 30 -7.07 -7.10 7.83
C SER A 30 -8.31 -7.90 7.46
N ASP A 31 -9.34 -7.90 8.30
CA ASP A 31 -10.66 -8.42 7.94
C ASP A 31 -11.47 -7.35 7.19
N PHE A 32 -12.16 -7.75 6.12
CA PHE A 32 -12.90 -6.79 5.29
C PHE A 32 -14.07 -6.16 6.06
N LYS A 33 -14.81 -6.94 6.86
CA LYS A 33 -15.95 -6.42 7.61
C LYS A 33 -15.51 -5.40 8.67
N ALA A 34 -14.39 -5.67 9.36
CA ALA A 34 -13.77 -4.73 10.29
C ALA A 34 -13.27 -3.47 9.58
N VAL A 35 -12.69 -3.59 8.38
CA VAL A 35 -12.27 -2.44 7.56
C VAL A 35 -13.46 -1.59 7.16
N ALA A 36 -14.55 -2.20 6.66
CA ALA A 36 -15.76 -1.52 6.23
C ALA A 36 -16.48 -0.81 7.38
N ALA A 37 -16.48 -1.39 8.58
CA ALA A 37 -17.09 -0.79 9.77
C ALA A 37 -16.48 0.57 10.19
N ARG A 38 -15.29 0.91 9.68
CA ARG A 38 -14.64 2.23 9.91
C ARG A 38 -15.25 3.35 9.05
N TYR A 39 -16.09 3.02 8.07
CA TYR A 39 -16.64 3.95 7.08
C TYR A 39 -18.17 3.93 7.13
N PRO A 40 -18.79 4.61 8.11
CA PRO A 40 -20.21 4.47 8.42
C PRO A 40 -21.16 5.06 7.37
N HIS A 41 -20.67 5.93 6.47
CA HIS A 41 -21.49 6.51 5.40
C HIS A 41 -21.33 5.76 4.08
N SER A 42 -20.44 4.78 4.02
CA SER A 42 -20.07 4.04 2.82
C SER A 42 -20.78 2.69 2.77
N VAL A 43 -21.15 2.24 1.57
CA VAL A 43 -21.85 0.97 1.37
C VAL A 43 -20.86 -0.07 0.83
N PRO A 44 -20.50 -1.11 1.61
CA PRO A 44 -19.65 -2.19 1.12
C PRO A 44 -20.37 -3.03 0.07
N GLN A 45 -19.61 -3.49 -0.91
CA GLN A 45 -20.03 -4.38 -2.00
C GLN A 45 -19.06 -5.57 -2.06
N ASP A 46 -19.52 -6.74 -1.63
CA ASP A 46 -18.72 -7.97 -1.51
C ASP A 46 -17.43 -7.80 -0.68
N GLN A 47 -16.29 -7.69 -1.35
CA GLN A 47 -14.94 -7.56 -0.76
C GLN A 47 -14.30 -6.20 -1.08
N TYR A 48 -15.14 -5.21 -1.40
CA TYR A 48 -14.75 -3.89 -1.83
C TYR A 48 -15.67 -2.83 -1.23
N ILE A 49 -15.13 -1.67 -0.87
CA ILE A 49 -15.92 -0.53 -0.40
C ILE A 49 -15.47 0.73 -1.15
N SER A 50 -16.39 1.30 -1.91
CA SER A 50 -16.25 2.68 -2.39
C SER A 50 -16.65 3.62 -1.27
N LEU A 51 -15.76 4.55 -0.93
CA LEU A 51 -16.00 5.49 0.16
C LEU A 51 -16.95 6.59 -0.29
N ALA A 52 -18.00 6.81 0.51
CA ALA A 52 -18.83 8.00 0.40
C ALA A 52 -17.98 9.24 0.65
N ARG A 53 -18.40 10.39 0.10
CA ARG A 53 -17.64 11.64 0.17
C ARG A 53 -17.24 12.05 1.60
N GLN A 54 -18.09 11.75 2.57
CA GLN A 54 -17.90 12.03 4.00
C GLN A 54 -16.80 11.16 4.63
N ASP A 55 -16.55 9.98 4.06
CA ASP A 55 -15.61 8.99 4.55
C ASP A 55 -14.27 9.04 3.80
N ILE A 56 -14.17 9.79 2.69
CA ILE A 56 -12.92 9.99 1.95
C ILE A 56 -11.92 10.78 2.82
N HIS A 57 -10.73 10.22 2.97
CA HIS A 57 -9.58 10.85 3.64
C HIS A 57 -8.29 10.40 2.96
N ASP A 58 -7.19 11.16 3.10
CA ASP A 58 -5.88 10.78 2.51
C ASP A 58 -5.92 10.42 1.01
N HIS A 59 -6.86 11.00 0.28
CA HIS A 59 -7.19 10.66 -1.11
C HIS A 59 -7.76 9.26 -1.34
N ILE A 60 -8.01 8.47 -0.30
CA ILE A 60 -8.56 7.12 -0.42
C ILE A 60 -10.02 7.22 -0.82
N SER A 61 -10.34 6.65 -1.98
CA SER A 61 -11.70 6.60 -2.52
C SER A 61 -12.30 5.22 -2.47
N ALA A 62 -11.47 4.18 -2.38
CA ALA A 62 -11.96 2.83 -2.20
C ALA A 62 -10.94 1.88 -1.58
N ILE A 63 -11.43 0.83 -0.94
CA ILE A 63 -10.63 -0.20 -0.30
C ILE A 63 -11.19 -1.58 -0.67
N GLY A 64 -10.34 -2.43 -1.24
CA GLY A 64 -10.61 -3.84 -1.48
C GLY A 64 -9.76 -4.71 -0.56
N VAL A 65 -10.38 -5.71 0.05
CA VAL A 65 -9.70 -6.74 0.85
C VAL A 65 -10.28 -8.09 0.43
N SER A 66 -9.64 -8.74 -0.54
CA SER A 66 -10.19 -9.88 -1.26
C SER A 66 -9.29 -11.10 -1.27
N GLY A 67 -9.85 -12.26 -1.62
CA GLY A 67 -9.14 -13.53 -1.69
C GLY A 67 -8.65 -14.07 -0.33
N SER A 68 -7.93 -15.19 -0.37
CA SER A 68 -7.36 -15.89 0.79
C SER A 68 -6.07 -16.61 0.41
N GLY A 69 -5.24 -16.97 1.41
CA GLY A 69 -3.94 -17.61 1.18
C GLY A 69 -3.10 -16.85 0.14
N GLU A 70 -2.60 -17.57 -0.87
CA GLU A 70 -1.78 -17.01 -1.96
C GLU A 70 -2.51 -16.03 -2.87
N THR A 71 -3.85 -16.06 -2.93
CA THR A 71 -4.64 -15.12 -3.74
C THR A 71 -5.11 -13.92 -2.95
N ARG A 72 -4.67 -13.78 -1.69
CA ARG A 72 -5.03 -12.64 -0.84
C ARG A 72 -4.55 -11.34 -1.48
N ARG A 73 -5.39 -10.31 -1.46
CA ARG A 73 -5.05 -9.01 -2.01
C ARG A 73 -5.69 -7.89 -1.22
N VAL A 74 -4.91 -6.86 -0.95
CA VAL A 74 -5.41 -5.56 -0.53
C VAL A 74 -5.18 -4.56 -1.65
N ARG A 75 -6.18 -3.74 -1.93
CA ARG A 75 -6.05 -2.61 -2.86
C ARG A 75 -6.71 -1.38 -2.27
N ILE A 76 -6.01 -0.25 -2.29
CA ILE A 76 -6.49 1.03 -1.82
C ILE A 76 -6.37 2.00 -3.00
N SER A 77 -7.50 2.47 -3.51
CA SER A 77 -7.59 3.31 -4.70
C SER A 77 -7.67 4.79 -4.34
N PHE A 78 -7.12 5.65 -5.20
CA PHE A 78 -7.04 7.10 -4.95
C PHE A 78 -7.84 7.99 -5.91
N GLU A 79 -8.62 7.39 -6.81
CA GLU A 79 -9.43 8.13 -7.77
C GLU A 79 -10.61 8.80 -7.08
N ILE A 80 -10.59 10.12 -6.94
CA ILE A 80 -11.72 10.89 -6.43
C ILE A 80 -12.42 11.55 -7.63
N THR A 81 -13.67 11.19 -7.85
CA THR A 81 -14.52 11.84 -8.85
C THR A 81 -15.51 12.74 -8.13
N PRO A 82 -15.24 14.05 -8.02
CA PRO A 82 -16.23 14.99 -7.51
C PRO A 82 -17.44 15.04 -8.45
N ASP A 83 -18.63 15.35 -7.93
CA ASP A 83 -19.88 15.35 -8.69
C ASP A 83 -19.75 16.15 -10.00
N GLY A 84 -19.87 15.46 -11.14
CA GLY A 84 -19.76 16.04 -12.49
C GLY A 84 -18.36 16.52 -12.89
N GLY A 85 -17.34 16.28 -12.06
CA GLY A 85 -15.97 16.73 -12.26
C GLY A 85 -15.07 15.70 -12.94
N ARG A 86 -13.84 16.14 -13.24
CA ARG A 86 -12.77 15.25 -13.73
C ARG A 86 -12.20 14.44 -12.56
N PRO A 87 -11.79 13.17 -12.79
CA PRO A 87 -11.08 12.39 -11.79
C PRO A 87 -9.85 13.14 -11.26
N ALA A 88 -9.69 13.15 -9.95
CA ALA A 88 -8.57 13.73 -9.24
C ALA A 88 -7.79 12.63 -8.51
N TYR A 89 -6.46 12.71 -8.58
CA TYR A 89 -5.54 11.77 -7.95
C TYR A 89 -4.45 12.54 -7.21
N PRO A 90 -3.95 12.01 -6.08
CA PRO A 90 -2.75 12.54 -5.45
C PRO A 90 -1.54 12.34 -6.37
N SER A 91 -0.48 13.11 -6.13
CA SER A 91 0.76 12.90 -6.85
C SER A 91 1.40 11.57 -6.43
N CYS A 92 2.06 10.89 -7.36
CA CYS A 92 2.80 9.66 -7.04
C CYS A 92 3.85 9.91 -5.96
N ALA A 93 4.56 11.04 -6.04
CA ALA A 93 5.58 11.43 -5.08
C ALA A 93 5.03 11.63 -3.66
N GLU A 94 3.81 12.12 -3.51
CA GLU A 94 3.17 12.31 -2.20
C GLU A 94 2.92 10.96 -1.49
N ILE A 95 2.34 9.99 -2.20
CA ILE A 95 2.10 8.66 -1.64
C ILE A 95 3.40 7.90 -1.45
N GLU A 96 4.35 8.04 -2.38
CA GLU A 96 5.70 7.45 -2.29
C GLU A 96 6.41 7.95 -1.04
N ALA A 97 6.35 9.25 -0.72
CA ALA A 97 6.97 9.79 0.50
C ALA A 97 6.40 9.17 1.79
N LYS A 98 5.08 8.91 1.84
CA LYS A 98 4.45 8.21 2.98
C LYS A 98 4.98 6.78 3.11
N LEU A 99 5.14 6.06 2.01
CA LEU A 99 5.65 4.69 1.99
C LEU A 99 7.14 4.64 2.32
N VAL A 100 7.94 5.58 1.80
CA VAL A 100 9.37 5.68 2.09
C VAL A 100 9.62 5.91 3.58
N LYS A 101 8.81 6.78 4.20
CA LYS A 101 8.87 7.01 5.65
C LYS A 101 8.60 5.73 6.46
N ALA A 102 7.73 4.84 5.97
CA ALA A 102 7.35 3.63 6.67
C ALA A 102 8.28 2.43 6.40
N TYR A 103 8.78 2.29 5.18
CA TYR A 103 9.41 1.06 4.69
C TYR A 103 10.77 1.27 4.01
N GLY A 104 11.28 2.51 3.97
CA GLY A 104 12.49 2.86 3.21
C GLY A 104 12.21 3.01 1.70
N PRO A 105 13.24 3.24 0.87
CA PRO A 105 13.07 3.39 -0.58
C PRO A 105 12.49 2.11 -1.22
N PRO A 106 11.80 2.22 -2.36
CA PRO A 106 11.36 1.03 -3.09
C PRO A 106 12.57 0.21 -3.54
N HIS A 107 12.40 -1.11 -3.56
CA HIS A 107 13.42 -2.05 -4.05
C HIS A 107 13.58 -1.94 -5.56
N GLU A 108 12.47 -1.73 -6.28
CA GLU A 108 12.43 -1.65 -7.75
C GLU A 108 11.42 -0.60 -8.21
N ILE A 109 11.68 -0.06 -9.41
CA ILE A 109 10.72 0.77 -10.15
C ILE A 109 10.53 0.13 -11.53
N HIS A 110 9.34 -0.40 -11.79
CA HIS A 110 8.98 -0.99 -13.09
C HIS A 110 8.34 0.08 -13.95
N ARG A 111 8.92 0.36 -15.12
CA ARG A 111 8.40 1.35 -16.06
C ARG A 111 7.77 0.65 -17.25
N PHE A 112 6.56 1.08 -17.61
CA PHE A 112 5.82 0.56 -18.75
C PHE A 112 5.52 1.73 -19.70
N SER A 113 5.85 1.55 -20.97
CA SER A 113 5.62 2.54 -22.03
C SER A 113 4.70 2.03 -23.14
N GLU A 114 4.22 0.78 -23.04
CA GLU A 114 3.40 0.13 -24.08
C GLU A 114 1.89 0.38 -23.91
N GLU A 115 1.46 0.93 -22.77
CA GLU A 115 0.07 1.32 -22.52
C GLU A 115 -0.20 2.78 -22.96
N ALA A 116 -1.47 3.14 -23.19
CA ALA A 116 -1.91 4.50 -23.57
C ALA A 116 -1.56 5.60 -22.54
N SER A 117 -0.97 5.21 -21.40
CA SER A 117 -0.53 6.06 -20.32
C SER A 117 0.78 5.48 -19.76
N PRO A 118 1.91 6.22 -19.83
CA PRO A 118 3.15 5.78 -19.21
C PRO A 118 2.97 5.45 -17.74
N ARG A 119 3.49 4.30 -17.30
CA ARG A 119 3.44 3.85 -15.91
C ARG A 119 4.83 3.69 -15.31
N ALA A 120 4.90 3.88 -14.02
CA ALA A 120 6.09 3.64 -13.22
C ALA A 120 5.66 3.11 -11.86
N ASP A 121 5.71 1.81 -11.63
CA ASP A 121 5.24 1.20 -10.39
C ASP A 121 6.42 1.06 -9.42
N ARG A 122 6.25 1.50 -8.17
CA ARG A 122 7.27 1.38 -7.11
C ARG A 122 6.98 0.15 -6.28
N ILE A 123 7.98 -0.69 -6.07
CA ILE A 123 7.80 -2.01 -5.46
C ILE A 123 8.62 -2.12 -4.18
N TRP A 124 7.95 -2.46 -3.09
CA TRP A 124 8.56 -2.90 -1.84
C TRP A 124 8.31 -4.39 -1.65
N ARG A 125 9.32 -5.10 -1.13
CA ARG A 125 9.21 -6.53 -0.85
C ARG A 125 9.67 -6.82 0.56
N SER A 126 9.00 -7.76 1.20
CA SER A 126 9.48 -8.46 2.37
C SER A 126 9.74 -9.92 1.99
N THR A 127 10.00 -10.76 2.98
CA THR A 127 10.12 -12.21 2.79
C THR A 127 8.79 -12.86 2.40
N THR A 128 7.65 -12.25 2.73
CA THR A 128 6.32 -12.87 2.58
C THR A 128 5.29 -12.01 1.85
N GLU A 129 5.61 -10.74 1.59
CA GLU A 129 4.67 -9.78 1.03
C GLU A 129 5.33 -8.88 -0.02
N GLN A 130 4.51 -8.35 -0.91
CA GLN A 130 4.87 -7.31 -1.85
C GLN A 130 3.88 -6.16 -1.72
N LEU A 131 4.39 -4.93 -1.63
CA LEU A 131 3.61 -3.70 -1.75
C LEU A 131 3.99 -3.00 -3.05
N ILE A 132 3.00 -2.60 -3.82
CA ILE A 132 3.16 -1.86 -5.07
C ILE A 132 2.42 -0.53 -4.94
N LEU A 133 3.12 0.58 -5.16
CA LEU A 133 2.49 1.85 -5.48
C LEU A 133 2.39 1.96 -7.01
N ILE A 134 1.16 1.92 -7.51
CA ILE A 134 0.87 2.01 -8.94
C ILE A 134 0.81 3.48 -9.32
N CYS A 135 1.65 3.89 -10.25
CA CYS A 135 1.68 5.27 -10.73
C CYS A 135 1.60 5.36 -12.24
N PHE A 136 0.85 6.35 -12.70
CA PHE A 136 0.60 6.59 -14.11
C PHE A 136 0.76 8.07 -14.45
N GLN A 137 1.01 8.36 -15.72
CA GLN A 137 1.11 9.72 -16.24
C GLN A 137 -0.19 10.11 -16.94
N ALA A 138 -0.88 11.13 -16.46
CA ALA A 138 -2.09 11.60 -17.16
C ALA A 138 -1.75 12.08 -18.58
N PRO A 139 -2.64 11.92 -19.57
CA PRO A 139 -2.36 12.24 -20.98
C PRO A 139 -1.89 13.69 -21.24
N GLN A 140 -2.23 14.62 -20.34
CA GLN A 140 -2.04 16.06 -20.50
C GLN A 140 -0.80 16.61 -19.78
N GLY A 141 0.08 15.79 -19.18
CA GLY A 141 1.20 16.34 -18.40
C GLY A 141 2.36 15.37 -18.11
N GLY A 142 3.50 15.93 -17.66
CA GLY A 142 4.74 15.21 -17.32
C GLY A 142 4.79 14.60 -15.92
N ARG A 143 3.75 14.77 -15.10
CA ARG A 143 3.72 14.33 -13.70
C ARG A 143 3.07 12.97 -13.56
N LEU A 144 3.63 12.14 -12.68
CA LEU A 144 3.03 10.88 -12.25
C LEU A 144 2.02 11.10 -11.10
N PHE A 145 0.88 10.45 -11.22
CA PHE A 145 -0.18 10.37 -10.24
C PHE A 145 -0.22 8.98 -9.63
N ALA A 146 -0.70 8.86 -8.38
CA ALA A 146 -0.91 7.56 -7.76
C ALA A 146 -2.32 7.06 -8.08
N GLU A 147 -2.42 5.85 -8.62
CA GLU A 147 -3.69 5.18 -8.87
C GLU A 147 -4.14 4.41 -7.64
N ALA A 148 -3.23 3.61 -7.08
CA ALA A 148 -3.51 2.74 -5.96
C ALA A 148 -2.25 2.27 -5.22
N VAL A 149 -2.43 1.89 -3.96
CA VAL A 149 -1.52 0.97 -3.26
C VAL A 149 -2.12 -0.43 -3.30
N GLN A 150 -1.27 -1.41 -3.60
CA GLN A 150 -1.64 -2.82 -3.63
C GLN A 150 -0.69 -3.63 -2.77
N ILE A 151 -1.24 -4.59 -2.02
CA ILE A 151 -0.46 -5.53 -1.21
C ILE A 151 -0.89 -6.95 -1.56
N THR A 152 0.07 -7.84 -1.78
CA THR A 152 -0.14 -9.27 -2.08
C THR A 152 0.89 -10.13 -1.33
N PRO A 153 0.60 -11.43 -1.08
CA PRO A 153 1.60 -12.42 -0.71
C PRO A 153 2.73 -12.52 -1.75
N ARG A 154 3.84 -13.14 -1.36
CA ARG A 154 4.98 -13.49 -2.21
C ARG A 154 5.28 -14.98 -2.18
#